data_AF-A0A1E7XZT3-F1
#
_entry.id   AF-A0A1E7XZT3-F1
#
_cell.length_a   1.000
_cell.length_b   1.000
_cell.length_c   1.000
_cell.angle_alpha   90.00
_cell.angle_beta   90.00
_cell.angle_gamma   90.00
#
_symmetry.space_group_name_H-M   'P 1'
#
loop_
_entity.id
_entity.type
_entity.pdbx_description
1 polymer ?
#
loop_
_entity_poly.entity_id
_entity_poly.type
_entity_poly.pdbx_seq_one_letter_code
_entity_poly.pdbx_strand_id
1 'polypeptide(L)' 'MANVRTMDSIHRPLAVTVSVAAQLLGFKDTKSIYTLIRQGKIRARKSGRIFLISYKSLEDYVEGC' A
#
# COMPACT_ATOMS: atom_id res chain seq x y z
N MET A 1 14.01 33.95 -16.07
CA MET A 1 12.75 33.20 -16.14
C MET A 1 13.01 31.83 -15.54
N ALA A 2 12.36 31.51 -14.42
CA ALA A 2 12.67 30.33 -13.63
C ALA A 2 12.39 29.04 -14.41
N ASN A 3 13.35 28.12 -14.40
CA ASN A 3 13.27 26.80 -15.01
C ASN A 3 12.32 25.94 -14.16
N VAL A 4 11.05 25.88 -14.55
CA VAL A 4 10.06 24.99 -13.91
C VAL A 4 10.36 23.57 -14.38
N ARG A 5 11.18 22.88 -13.60
CA ARG A 5 11.25 21.41 -13.65
C ARG A 5 9.91 20.91 -13.16
N THR A 6 8.98 20.65 -14.08
CA THR A 6 7.80 19.85 -13.81
C THR A 6 8.30 18.45 -13.46
N MET A 7 8.63 18.23 -12.19
CA MET A 7 8.88 16.89 -11.71
C MET A 7 7.50 16.24 -11.66
N ASP A 8 7.18 15.42 -12.66
CA ASP A 8 6.15 14.39 -12.60
C ASP A 8 6.54 13.39 -11.50
N SER A 9 6.53 13.86 -10.25
CA SER A 9 6.79 13.09 -9.07
C SER A 9 5.53 12.29 -8.84
N ILE A 10 5.46 11.09 -9.40
CA ILE A 10 4.44 10.11 -9.06
C ILE A 10 4.48 9.98 -7.53
N HIS A 11 3.53 10.61 -6.85
CA HIS A 11 3.52 10.73 -5.40
C HIS A 11 3.16 9.36 -4.83
N ARG A 12 4.19 8.51 -4.64
CA ARG A 12 3.99 7.20 -3.99
C ARG A 12 3.59 7.46 -2.53
N PRO A 13 2.43 6.97 -2.08
CA PRO A 13 2.02 7.13 -0.70
C PRO A 13 2.94 6.32 0.21
N LEU A 14 3.23 6.81 1.41
CA LEU A 14 3.98 6.05 2.42
C LEU A 14 3.20 4.82 2.90
N ALA A 15 1.89 4.98 3.05
CA ALA A 15 0.99 3.91 3.43
C ALA A 15 -0.40 4.12 2.83
N VAL A 16 -1.12 3.02 2.63
CA VAL A 16 -2.49 2.99 2.11
C VAL A 16 -3.42 2.31 3.10
N THR A 17 -4.72 2.56 2.98
CA THR A 17 -5.74 1.87 3.76
C THR A 17 -5.98 0.45 3.22
N VAL A 18 -6.67 -0.38 4.00
CA VAL A 18 -7.03 -1.75 3.61
C VAL A 18 -7.86 -1.80 2.32
N SER A 19 -8.82 -0.88 2.16
CA SER A 19 -9.65 -0.82 0.96
C SER A 19 -8.84 -0.44 -0.28
N VAL A 20 -7.93 0.53 -0.16
CA VAL A 20 -7.05 0.94 -1.26
C VAL A 20 -6.07 -0.18 -1.59
N ALA A 21 -5.48 -0.85 -0.60
CA ALA A 21 -4.61 -2.00 -0.83
C ALA A 21 -5.32 -3.14 -1.57
N ALA A 22 -6.59 -3.42 -1.23
CA ALA A 22 -7.40 -4.40 -1.93
C ALA A 22 -7.58 -4.02 -3.40
N GLN A 23 -7.89 -2.75 -3.69
CA GLN A 23 -8.03 -2.25 -5.06
C GLN A 23 -6.71 -2.34 -5.84
N LEU A 24 -5.59 -1.95 -5.22
CA LEU A 24 -4.27 -1.97 -5.86
C LEU A 24 -3.81 -3.38 -6.21
N LEU A 25 -4.07 -4.36 -5.34
CA LEU A 25 -3.75 -5.78 -5.58
C LEU A 25 -4.80 -6.49 -6.45
N GLY A 26 -5.89 -5.82 -6.82
CA GLY A 26 -6.98 -6.41 -7.62
C GLY A 26 -7.88 -7.38 -6.85
N PHE A 27 -7.88 -7.34 -5.51
CA PHE A 27 -8.78 -8.15 -4.70
C PHE A 27 -10.20 -7.61 -4.69
N LYS A 28 -11.18 -8.51 -4.80
CA LYS A 28 -12.61 -8.18 -4.68
C LYS A 28 -13.01 -7.83 -3.24
N ASP A 29 -12.30 -8.36 -2.25
CA ASP A 29 -12.65 -8.25 -0.84
C ASP A 29 -11.46 -7.79 0.01
N THR A 30 -11.78 -7.11 1.12
CA THR A 30 -10.78 -6.64 2.09
C THR A 30 -10.32 -7.72 3.06
N LYS A 31 -11.04 -8.85 3.18
CA LYS A 31 -10.65 -9.96 4.07
C LYS A 31 -9.37 -10.63 3.59
N SER A 32 -9.16 -10.70 2.28
CA SER A 32 -7.91 -11.13 1.67
C SER A 32 -6.72 -10.33 2.20
N ILE A 33 -6.82 -8.99 2.25
CA ILE A 33 -5.78 -8.13 2.83
C ILE A 33 -5.54 -8.41 4.31
N TYR A 34 -6.61 -8.52 5.12
CA TYR A 34 -6.46 -8.85 6.55
C TYR A 34 -5.79 -10.21 6.77
N THR A 35 -6.06 -11.18 5.88
CA THR A 35 -5.42 -12.49 5.91
C THR A 35 -3.93 -12.38 5.62
N LEU A 36 -3.53 -11.57 4.62
CA LEU A 36 -2.12 -11.32 4.31
C LEU A 36 -1.38 -10.62 5.44
N ILE A 37 -2.01 -9.65 6.10
CA ILE A 37 -1.47 -9.00 7.30
C ILE A 37 -1.28 -10.03 8.41
N ARG A 38 -2.29 -10.88 8.66
CA ARG A 38 -2.22 -11.93 9.70
C ARG A 38 -1.16 -12.98 9.40
N GLN A 39 -0.94 -13.31 8.13
CA GLN A 39 0.11 -14.23 7.67
C GLN A 39 1.50 -13.61 7.69
N GLY A 40 1.63 -12.30 7.94
CA GLY A 40 2.92 -11.59 7.93
C GLY A 40 3.47 -11.33 6.53
N LYS A 41 2.68 -11.59 5.47
CA LYS A 41 3.10 -11.40 4.07
C LYS A 41 3.16 -9.94 3.66
N ILE A 42 2.37 -9.09 4.33
CA ILE A 42 2.37 -7.64 4.10
C ILE A 42 2.53 -6.92 5.44
N ARG A 43 3.42 -5.94 5.47
CA ARG A 43 3.69 -5.09 6.63
C ARG A 43 2.61 -4.03 6.78
N ALA A 44 1.88 -4.10 7.88
CA ALA A 44 0.89 -3.11 8.27
C ALA A 44 1.08 -2.67 9.72
N ARG A 45 0.68 -1.42 10.00
CA ARG A 45 0.63 -0.85 11.35
C ARG A 45 -0.82 -0.55 11.72
N LYS A 46 -1.26 -1.07 12.86
CA LYS A 46 -2.58 -0.73 13.43
C LYS A 46 -2.54 0.71 13.93
N SER A 47 -3.49 1.54 13.47
CA SER A 47 -3.68 2.92 13.90
C SER A 47 -5.14 3.10 14.31
N GLY A 48 -5.41 2.94 15.61
CA GLY A 48 -6.77 2.93 16.15
C GLY A 48 -7.65 1.84 15.53
N ARG A 49 -8.69 2.26 14.81
CA ARG A 49 -9.67 1.38 14.14
C ARG A 49 -9.26 0.96 12.73
N ILE A 50 -8.17 1.49 12.18
CA ILE A 50 -7.70 1.20 10.83
C ILE A 50 -6.34 0.53 10.83
N PHE A 51 -5.99 -0.06 9.69
CA PHE A 51 -4.63 -0.50 9.39
C PHE A 51 -4.04 0.38 8.29
N LEU A 52 -2.84 0.87 8.54
CA LEU A 52 -2.00 1.55 7.56
C LEU A 52 -1.02 0.52 7.00
N ILE A 53 -1.15 0.25 5.71
CA ILE A 53 -0.36 -0.77 5.01
C ILE A 53 0.78 -0.05 4.29
N SER A 54 2.01 -0.51 4.53
CA SER A 54 3.18 0.06 3.83
C SER A 54 3.04 -0.18 2.33
N TYR A 55 3.10 0.89 1.54
CA TYR A 55 3.01 0.77 0.08
C TYR A 55 4.17 -0.06 -0.47
N LYS A 56 5.39 0.17 0.02
CA LYS A 56 6.57 -0.63 -0.33
C LYS A 56 6.35 -2.13 -0.07
N SER A 57 5.70 -2.48 1.04
CA SER A 57 5.45 -3.90 1.33
C SER A 57 4.43 -4.54 0.41
N LEU A 58 3.55 -3.76 -0.22
CA LEU A 58 2.65 -4.26 -1.27
C LEU A 58 3.42 -4.53 -2.56
N GLU A 59 4.36 -3.65 -2.92
CA GLU A 59 5.27 -3.86 -4.04
C GLU A 59 6.11 -5.13 -3.81
N ASP A 60 6.79 -5.23 -2.66
CA ASP A 60 7.61 -6.39 -2.28
C ASP A 60 6.79 -7.70 -2.37
N TYR A 61 5.53 -7.67 -1.92
CA TYR A 61 4.62 -8.83 -1.98
C TYR A 61 4.30 -9.29 -3.40
N VAL A 62 4.15 -8.36 -4.35
CA VAL A 62 3.88 -8.67 -5.76
C VAL A 62 5.14 -9.12 -6.49
N GLU A 63 6.28 -8.51 -6.17
CA GLU A 63 7.58 -8.82 -6.76
C GLU A 63 8.20 -10.12 -6.20
N GLY A 64 7.70 -10.61 -5.06
CA GLY A 64 8.15 -11.85 -4.43
C GLY A 64 9.48 -11.73 -3.70
N CYS A 65 9.79 -10.53 -3.20
CA CYS A 65 11.03 -10.19 -2.49
C CYS A 65 10.91 -10.30 -0.97
#